data_AF-A0A5C1B9R8-F1
#
_entry.id   AF-A0A5C1B9R8-F1
#
_cell.length_a   1.000
_cell.length_b   1.000
_cell.length_c   1.000
_cell.angle_alpha   90.00
_cell.angle_beta   90.00
_cell.angle_gamma   90.00
#
_symmetry.space_group_name_H-M   'P 1'
#
loop_
_entity.id
_entity.type
_entity.pdbx_description
1 polymer ?
#
loop_
_entity_poly.entity_id
_entity_poly.type
_entity_poly.pdbx_seq_one_letter_code
_entity_poly.pdbx_strand_id
1 'polypeptide(L)'
;MQTLIEKLRSAQIDLRRLREGWRPTESDLTDAAGLEEWIPGVDAQNGLMILIGESIAHPILGDRLITTSPVIWVSEDRTIARTLSRWYRLGRCALPTADEPSSGPQF
;
A
#
# COMPACT_ATOMS: atom_id res chain seq x y z
N MET A 1 -1.98 19.94 -3.41
CA MET A 1 -0.84 19.01 -3.56
C MET A 1 0.14 19.28 -2.43
N GLN A 2 0.48 18.29 -1.60
CA GLN A 2 1.42 18.48 -0.48
C GLN A 2 2.87 18.55 -0.98
N THR A 3 3.69 19.36 -0.32
CA THR A 3 5.15 19.43 -0.51
C THR A 3 5.84 18.16 0.03
N LEU A 4 7.09 17.92 -0.39
CA LEU A 4 7.88 16.78 0.10
C LEU A 4 8.07 16.81 1.63
N ILE A 5 8.32 17.99 2.20
CA ILE A 5 8.52 18.16 3.64
C ILE A 5 7.26 17.80 4.42
N GLU A 6 6.08 18.20 3.93
CA GLU A 6 4.80 17.87 4.57
C GLU A 6 4.54 16.35 4.56
N LYS A 7 4.81 15.69 3.43
CA LYS A 7 4.69 14.23 3.30
C LYS A 7 5.61 13.50 4.28
N LEU A 8 6.88 13.91 4.36
CA LEU A 8 7.85 13.31 5.28
C LEU A 8 7.44 13.50 6.74
N ARG A 9 6.95 14.69 7.10
CA ARG A 9 6.47 14.96 8.47
C ARG A 9 5.25 14.10 8.81
N SER A 10 4.29 13.99 7.90
CA SER A 10 3.11 13.14 8.08
C SER A 10 3.49 11.67 8.24
N ALA A 11 4.36 11.16 7.36
CA ALA A 11 4.89 9.80 7.45
C ALA A 11 5.62 9.54 8.77
N GLN A 12 6.44 10.48 9.24
CA GLN A 12 7.16 10.36 10.51
C GLN A 12 6.22 10.27 11.72
N ILE A 13 5.15 11.08 11.75
CA ILE A 13 4.13 11.06 12.81
C ILE A 13 3.47 9.68 12.85
N ASP A 14 3.09 9.16 11.69
CA ASP A 14 2.43 7.85 11.57
C ASP A 14 3.36 6.71 12.01
N LEU A 15 4.62 6.71 11.56
CA LEU A 15 5.62 5.72 11.99
C LEU A 15 5.86 5.76 13.50
N ARG A 16 5.80 6.95 14.12
CA ARG A 16 5.92 7.08 15.57
C ARG A 16 4.75 6.42 16.29
N ARG A 17 3.51 6.66 15.84
CA ARG A 17 2.30 6.03 16.39
C ARG A 17 2.36 4.51 16.26
N LEU A 18 2.76 4.01 15.09
CA LEU A 18 2.95 2.58 14.85
C LEU A 18 3.98 1.98 15.83
N ARG A 19 5.11 2.66 16.04
CA ARG A 19 6.12 2.24 17.01
C ARG A 19 5.59 2.22 18.44
N GLU A 20 4.70 3.15 18.79
CA GLU A 20 4.06 3.25 20.11
C GLU A 20 2.91 2.24 20.30
N GLY A 21 2.64 1.40 19.30
CA GLY A 21 1.68 0.29 19.38
C GLY A 21 0.32 0.58 18.77
N TRP A 22 0.06 1.81 18.32
CA TRP A 22 -1.16 2.11 17.56
C TRP A 22 -1.15 1.34 16.24
N ARG A 23 -2.31 0.85 15.80
CA ARG A 23 -2.50 0.20 14.50
C ARG A 23 -3.74 0.80 13.85
N PRO A 24 -3.65 1.25 12.58
CA PRO A 24 -4.84 1.65 11.85
C PRO A 24 -5.74 0.44 11.61
N THR A 25 -7.03 0.65 11.71
CA THR A 25 -8.04 -0.27 11.17
C THR A 25 -8.49 0.22 9.79
N GLU A 26 -9.15 -0.64 9.01
CA GLU A 26 -9.75 -0.21 7.75
C GLU A 26 -10.77 0.92 7.95
N SER A 27 -11.51 0.89 9.06
CA SER A 27 -12.48 1.93 9.41
C SER A 27 -11.80 3.28 9.65
N ASP A 28 -10.61 3.31 10.25
CA ASP A 28 -9.83 4.54 10.43
C ASP A 28 -9.35 5.12 9.10
N LEU A 29 -9.33 4.30 8.05
CA LEU A 29 -8.82 4.61 6.72
C LEU A 29 -9.90 4.55 5.64
N THR A 30 -11.16 4.80 6.01
CA THR A 30 -12.30 4.76 5.08
C THR A 30 -12.09 5.71 3.88
N ASP A 31 -11.50 6.88 4.12
CA ASP A 31 -11.18 7.88 3.09
C ASP A 31 -9.87 7.60 2.34
N ALA A 32 -9.12 6.57 2.72
CA ALA A 32 -7.89 6.19 2.04
C ALA A 32 -8.20 5.51 0.69
N ALA A 33 -7.31 5.74 -0.27
CA ALA A 33 -7.41 5.13 -1.59
C ALA A 33 -7.27 3.60 -1.49
N GLY A 34 -8.10 2.89 -2.26
CA GLY A 34 -7.95 1.44 -2.44
C GLY A 34 -6.83 1.13 -3.44
N LEU A 35 -6.14 0.01 -3.22
CA LEU A 35 -5.21 -0.58 -4.18
C LEU A 35 -5.51 -2.08 -4.30
N GLU A 36 -6.06 -2.47 -5.44
CA GLU A 36 -6.40 -3.85 -5.79
C GLU A 36 -5.35 -4.48 -6.68
N GLU A 37 -5.37 -5.81 -6.76
CA GLU A 37 -4.49 -6.64 -7.59
C GLU A 37 -3.02 -6.21 -7.48
N TRP A 38 -2.62 -5.90 -6.25
CA TRP A 38 -1.35 -5.24 -6.01
C TRP A 38 -0.21 -6.25 -5.92
N ILE A 39 0.97 -5.82 -6.34
CA ILE A 39 2.23 -6.56 -6.23
C ILE A 39 3.32 -5.66 -5.63
N PRO A 40 4.26 -6.20 -4.84
CA PRO A 40 5.46 -5.49 -4.45
C PRO A 40 6.39 -5.29 -5.66
N GLY A 41 7.08 -4.16 -5.69
CA GLY A 41 8.11 -3.85 -6.67
C GLY A 41 9.24 -3.03 -6.05
N VAL A 42 10.23 -2.70 -6.88
CA VAL A 42 11.35 -1.84 -6.53
C VAL A 42 11.38 -0.68 -7.50
N ASP A 43 11.42 0.55 -6.98
CA ASP A 43 11.55 1.75 -7.80
C ASP A 43 12.94 1.77 -8.44
N ALA A 44 12.96 1.75 -9.78
CA ALA A 44 14.20 1.67 -10.54
C ALA A 44 15.13 2.88 -10.34
N GLN A 45 14.62 4.03 -9.89
CA GLN A 45 15.42 5.24 -9.73
C GLN A 45 16.17 5.30 -8.40
N ASN A 46 15.60 4.73 -7.33
CA ASN A 46 16.11 4.88 -5.97
C ASN A 46 16.25 3.56 -5.19
N GLY A 47 15.80 2.43 -5.77
CA GLY A 47 15.91 1.11 -5.17
C GLY A 47 14.96 0.86 -4.00
N LEU A 48 13.99 1.75 -3.74
CA LEU A 48 13.07 1.61 -2.62
C LEU A 48 11.86 0.74 -2.99
N MET A 49 11.33 0.04 -1.98
CA MET A 49 10.13 -0.78 -2.13
C MET A 49 8.92 0.08 -2.48
N ILE A 50 8.14 -0.35 -3.46
CA ILE A 50 6.90 0.29 -3.95
C ILE A 50 5.81 -0.77 -4.10
N LEU A 51 4.56 -0.34 -4.23
CA LEU A 51 3.47 -1.19 -4.69
C LEU A 51 3.05 -0.77 -6.10
N ILE A 52 2.69 -1.75 -6.90
CA ILE A 52 2.09 -1.57 -8.22
C ILE A 52 0.73 -2.25 -8.17
N GLY A 53 -0.34 -1.56 -8.57
CA GLY A 53 -1.70 -2.11 -8.50
C GLY A 53 -2.74 -1.17 -9.04
N GLU A 54 -3.99 -1.62 -9.09
CA GLU A 54 -5.12 -0.83 -9.57
C GLU A 54 -5.65 0.06 -8.44
N SER A 55 -5.53 1.37 -8.60
CA SER A 55 -6.11 2.29 -7.62
C SER A 55 -7.62 2.31 -7.79
N ILE A 56 -8.38 1.94 -6.76
CA ILE A 56 -9.84 2.03 -6.76
C ILE A 56 -10.31 3.29 -6.08
N ALA A 57 -11.34 3.91 -6.66
CA ALA A 57 -11.95 5.15 -6.18
C ALA A 57 -10.94 6.31 -6.11
N HIS A 58 -9.95 6.35 -7.02
CA HIS A 58 -9.02 7.47 -7.06
C HIS A 58 -9.75 8.74 -7.52
N PRO A 59 -9.91 9.77 -6.67
CA PRO A 59 -10.81 10.90 -6.91
C PRO A 59 -10.41 11.78 -8.10
N ILE A 60 -9.26 11.52 -8.73
CA ILE A 60 -8.70 12.30 -9.85
C ILE A 60 -8.44 11.42 -11.09
N LEU A 61 -8.23 10.11 -10.93
CA LEU A 61 -7.73 9.26 -12.04
C LEU A 61 -8.71 8.16 -12.47
N GLY A 62 -9.77 7.92 -11.69
CA GLY A 62 -10.57 6.71 -11.85
C GLY A 62 -9.77 5.45 -11.53
N ASP A 63 -10.30 4.31 -11.94
CA ASP A 63 -9.63 3.03 -11.73
C ASP A 63 -8.48 2.89 -12.73
N ARG A 64 -7.25 2.86 -12.22
CA ARG A 64 -6.05 2.83 -13.06
C ARG A 64 -4.90 2.11 -12.37
N LEU A 65 -4.11 1.39 -13.16
CA LEU A 65 -2.82 0.89 -12.73
C LEU A 65 -1.89 2.05 -12.35
N ILE A 66 -1.44 2.04 -11.09
CA ILE A 66 -0.50 3.03 -10.55
C ILE A 66 0.72 2.35 -9.95
N THR A 67 1.75 3.16 -9.78
CA THR A 67 2.88 2.85 -8.90
C THR A 67 2.84 3.82 -7.72
N THR A 68 2.93 3.30 -6.50
CA THR A 68 2.90 4.13 -5.30
C THR A 68 4.24 4.82 -5.06
N SER A 69 4.24 5.85 -4.20
CA SER A 69 5.50 6.28 -3.57
C SER A 69 6.08 5.15 -2.69
N PRO A 70 7.36 5.24 -2.27
CA PRO A 70 7.99 4.24 -1.43
C PRO A 70 7.15 3.81 -0.22
N VAL A 71 7.06 2.50 -0.03
CA VAL A 71 6.37 1.85 1.09
C VAL A 71 7.26 1.95 2.32
N ILE A 72 6.68 2.39 3.44
CA ILE A 72 7.39 2.53 4.71
C ILE A 72 6.83 1.61 5.80
N TRP A 73 5.63 1.06 5.61
CA TRP A 73 5.03 0.07 6.50
C TRP A 73 3.90 -0.67 5.78
N VAL A 74 3.70 -1.95 6.11
CA VAL A 74 2.56 -2.78 5.70
C VAL A 74 2.06 -3.52 6.93
N SER A 75 0.75 -3.66 7.08
CA SER A 75 0.15 -4.47 8.13
C SER A 75 0.48 -5.96 7.96
N GLU A 76 0.45 -6.71 9.06
CA GLU A 76 0.82 -8.15 9.04
C GLU A 76 -0.12 -8.98 8.16
N ASP A 77 -1.41 -8.65 8.18
CA ASP A 77 -2.46 -9.22 7.33
C ASP A 77 -2.46 -8.67 5.88
N ARG A 78 -1.57 -7.72 5.58
CA ARG A 78 -1.39 -7.10 4.26
C ARG A 78 -2.64 -6.41 3.70
N THR A 79 -3.52 -5.93 4.57
CA THR A 79 -4.73 -5.17 4.22
C THR A 79 -4.52 -3.66 4.23
N ILE A 80 -3.41 -3.18 4.82
CA ILE A 80 -3.11 -1.74 4.92
C ILE A 80 -1.64 -1.50 4.61
N ALA A 81 -1.36 -0.45 3.83
CA ALA A 81 0.00 0.05 3.65
C ALA A 81 0.10 1.54 3.97
N ARG A 82 1.21 1.92 4.60
CA ARG A 82 1.70 3.29 4.63
C ARG A 82 2.79 3.46 3.58
N THR A 83 2.58 4.41 2.68
CA THR A 83 3.61 4.92 1.78
C THR A 83 4.07 6.29 2.26
N LEU A 84 5.15 6.83 1.68
CA LEU A 84 5.60 8.21 1.99
C LEU A 84 4.50 9.25 1.81
N SER A 85 3.65 9.10 0.79
CA SER A 85 2.63 10.12 0.47
C SER A 85 1.29 9.90 1.17
N ARG A 86 0.84 8.65 1.35
CA ARG A 86 -0.48 8.37 1.95
C ARG A 86 -0.62 6.94 2.48
N TRP A 87 -1.71 6.72 3.19
CA TRP A 87 -2.24 5.40 3.52
C TRP A 87 -3.00 4.82 2.31
N TYR A 88 -2.95 3.49 2.18
CA TYR A 88 -3.72 2.71 1.23
C TYR A 88 -4.45 1.58 1.97
N ARG A 89 -5.70 1.32 1.55
CA ARG A 89 -6.38 0.05 1.82
C ARG A 89 -5.98 -0.91 0.71
N LEU A 90 -5.39 -2.02 1.08
CA LEU A 90 -4.92 -3.05 0.17
C LEU A 90 -5.99 -4.12 0.07
N GLY A 91 -6.46 -4.37 -1.15
CA GLY A 91 -7.31 -5.51 -1.41
C GLY A 91 -6.48 -6.73 -1.80
N ARG A 92 -6.92 -7.46 -2.82
CA ARG A 92 -6.26 -8.72 -3.20
C ARG A 92 -4.83 -8.48 -3.70
N CYS A 93 -3.88 -9.23 -3.18
CA CYS A 93 -2.54 -9.31 -3.75
C CYS A 93 -2.58 -10.22 -4.98
N ALA A 94 -2.03 -9.76 -6.10
CA ALA A 94 -1.99 -10.53 -7.35
C ALA A 94 -0.87 -11.58 -7.38
N LEU A 95 0.04 -11.57 -6.39
CA LEU A 95 0.98 -12.67 -6.18
C LEU A 95 0.31 -13.78 -5.36
N PRO A 96 0.57 -15.06 -5.68
CA PRO A 96 0.13 -16.15 -4.83
C PRO A 96 0.69 -15.93 -3.43
N THR A 97 -0.19 -15.91 -2.44
CA THR A 97 0.27 -15.98 -1.05
C THR A 97 0.92 -17.35 -0.86
N ALA A 98 2.02 -17.43 -0.12
CA ALA A 98 2.75 -18.69 0.09
C ALA A 98 1.89 -19.80 0.73
N ASP A 99 0.70 -19.44 1.23
CA ASP A 99 -0.27 -20.32 1.86
C ASP A 99 -1.32 -20.88 0.89
N GLU A 100 -1.33 -20.50 -0.39
CA GLU A 100 -2.19 -21.13 -1.38
C GLU A 100 -1.52 -22.42 -1.91
N PRO A 101 -2.11 -23.61 -1.69
CA PRO A 101 -1.62 -24.81 -2.32
C PRO A 101 -1.80 -24.65 -3.82
N SER A 102 -0.66 -24.65 -4.52
CA SER A 102 -0.58 -24.69 -5.98
C SER A 102 -1.52 -25.77 -6.50
N SER A 103 -2.70 -25.35 -6.97
CA SER A 103 -3.58 -26.23 -7.74
C SER A 103 -2.94 -26.36 -9.11
N GLY A 104 -1.96 -27.26 -9.19
CA GLY A 104 -1.33 -27.67 -10.44
C GLY A 104 -2.38 -28.26 -11.40
N PRO A 105 -2.10 -28.26 -12.71
CA PRO A 105 -3.06 -28.72 -13.71
C PRO A 105 -3.38 -30.20 -13.47
N GLN A 106 -4.67 -30.50 -13.32
CA GLN A 106 -5.18 -31.87 -13.40
C GLN A 106 -5.12 -32.27 -14.88
N PHE A 107 -4.20 -33.18 -15.19
CA PHE A 107 -4.11 -33.85 -16.50
C PHE A 107 -5.27 -34.83 -16.69
#